data_AF-A0A399PVE1-F1
#
_entry.id   AF-A0A399PVE1-F1
#
_cell.length_a   1.000
_cell.length_b   1.000
_cell.length_c   1.000
_cell.angle_alpha   90.00
_cell.angle_beta   90.00
_cell.angle_gamma   90.00
#
_symmetry.space_group_name_H-M   'P 1'
#
loop_
_entity.id
_entity.type
_entity.pdbx_description
1 polymer ?
#
loop_
_entity_poly.entity_id
_entity_poly.type
_entity_poly.pdbx_seq_one_letter_code
_entity_poly.pdbx_strand_id
1 'polypeptide(L)'
;MALGTDWVVAWITEAARVVADQRGELITLDREIGDGDHGENLDRGFGAVTEKLAGLASDAAPADALKTVATTLISTVGGASGPLLGTAYLKASAAVAGRADLDASAIADLLEAAVGGIVLRGKAERGEKTMVDAWGPAAEAARAAADAGSSPADALE
;
A
#
# COMPACT_ATOMS: atom_id res chain seq x y z
N MET A 1 -6.67 19.10 5.49
CA MET A 1 -6.50 19.17 4.03
C MET A 1 -6.87 17.81 3.50
N ALA A 2 -7.77 17.70 2.50
CA ALA A 2 -8.15 16.41 1.97
C ALA A 2 -7.04 15.86 1.06
N LEU A 3 -6.91 14.53 0.98
CA LEU A 3 -5.82 13.87 0.26
C LEU A 3 -6.33 13.38 -1.09
N GLY A 4 -5.74 13.85 -2.19
CA GLY A 4 -6.16 13.53 -3.57
C GLY A 4 -5.18 12.62 -4.32
N THR A 5 -5.32 12.57 -5.64
CA THR A 5 -4.45 11.76 -6.52
C THR A 5 -2.97 12.10 -6.35
N ASP A 6 -2.63 13.39 -6.26
CA ASP A 6 -1.25 13.85 -6.07
C ASP A 6 -0.64 13.31 -4.77
N TRP A 7 -1.45 13.19 -3.71
CA TRP A 7 -1.01 12.57 -2.46
C TRP A 7 -0.74 11.08 -2.64
N VAL A 8 -1.61 10.34 -3.35
CA VAL A 8 -1.37 8.92 -3.64
C VAL A 8 -0.07 8.75 -4.44
N VAL A 9 0.15 9.58 -5.45
CA VAL A 9 1.39 9.54 -6.25
C VAL A 9 2.61 9.83 -5.35
N ALA A 10 2.56 10.88 -4.54
CA ALA A 10 3.65 11.23 -3.62
C ALA A 10 3.93 10.11 -2.60
N TRP A 11 2.89 9.52 -2.01
CA TRP A 11 3.01 8.40 -1.08
C TRP A 11 3.71 7.20 -1.73
N ILE A 12 3.29 6.81 -2.93
CA ILE A 12 3.87 5.67 -3.63
C ILE A 12 5.31 5.94 -4.09
N THR A 13 5.59 7.17 -4.54
CA THR A 13 6.96 7.58 -4.88
C THR A 13 7.87 7.51 -3.64
N GLU A 14 7.39 7.96 -2.48
CA GLU A 14 8.16 7.86 -1.23
C GLU A 14 8.33 6.41 -0.78
N ALA A 15 7.29 5.57 -0.89
CA ALA A 15 7.39 4.14 -0.61
C ALA A 15 8.44 3.46 -1.50
N ALA A 16 8.47 3.78 -2.80
CA ALA A 16 9.49 3.28 -3.72
C ALA A 16 10.90 3.73 -3.30
N ARG A 17 11.07 4.99 -2.90
CA ARG A 17 12.34 5.52 -2.41
C ARG A 17 12.82 4.79 -1.15
N VAL A 18 11.93 4.59 -0.18
CA VAL A 18 12.23 3.86 1.07
C VAL A 18 12.59 2.40 0.79
N VAL A 19 11.84 1.72 -0.10
CA VAL A 19 12.15 0.34 -0.51
C VAL A 19 13.53 0.26 -1.16
N ALA A 20 13.87 1.19 -2.06
CA ALA A 20 15.17 1.23 -2.71
C ALA A 20 16.31 1.45 -1.70
N ASP A 21 16.13 2.38 -0.76
CA ASP A 21 17.09 2.66 0.31
C ASP A 21 17.29 1.45 1.25
N GLN A 22 16.21 0.72 1.54
CA GLN A 22 16.20 -0.43 2.46
C GLN A 22 16.39 -1.78 1.75
N ARG A 23 16.62 -1.79 0.42
CA ARG A 23 16.68 -3.02 -0.39
C ARG A 23 17.63 -4.06 0.21
N GLY A 24 18.84 -3.64 0.57
CA GLY A 24 19.87 -4.54 1.13
C GLY A 24 19.48 -5.13 2.49
N GLU A 25 18.81 -4.34 3.33
CA GLU A 25 18.32 -4.80 4.63
C GLU A 25 17.18 -5.82 4.45
N LEU A 26 16.23 -5.53 3.56
CA LEU A 26 15.12 -6.44 3.24
C LEU A 26 15.62 -7.79 2.70
N ILE A 27 16.64 -7.78 1.84
CA ILE A 27 17.33 -9.01 1.38
C ILE A 27 17.97 -9.77 2.55
N THR A 28 18.60 -9.05 3.47
CA THR A 28 19.28 -9.65 4.62
C THR A 28 18.28 -10.31 5.55
N LEU A 29 17.21 -9.60 5.94
CA LEU A 29 16.15 -10.13 6.79
C LEU A 29 15.45 -11.34 6.17
N ASP A 30 15.16 -11.28 4.87
CA ASP A 30 14.51 -12.36 4.16
C ASP A 30 15.44 -13.57 3.95
N ARG A 31 16.75 -13.38 3.86
CA ARG A 31 17.70 -14.51 3.81
C ARG A 31 17.73 -15.32 5.10
N GLU A 32 17.49 -14.68 6.25
CA GLU A 32 17.52 -15.38 7.55
C GLU A 32 16.36 -16.37 7.71
N ILE A 33 15.22 -16.15 7.05
CA ILE A 33 14.00 -16.96 7.24
C ILE A 33 13.24 -17.30 5.94
N GLY A 34 13.82 -17.02 4.78
CA GLY A 34 13.23 -17.11 3.45
C GLY A 34 14.30 -17.38 2.38
N ASP A 35 14.11 -16.86 1.17
CA ASP A 35 15.02 -17.06 0.04
C ASP A 35 15.90 -15.84 -0.28
N GLY A 36 15.68 -14.71 0.41
CA GLY A 36 16.49 -13.50 0.30
C GLY A 36 16.20 -12.70 -0.96
N ASP A 37 15.02 -12.85 -1.56
CA ASP A 37 14.61 -12.16 -2.77
C ASP A 37 13.68 -10.95 -2.52
N HIS A 38 13.21 -10.79 -1.27
CA HIS A 38 12.15 -9.83 -0.97
C HIS A 38 12.50 -8.38 -1.36
N GLY A 39 13.71 -7.91 -1.00
CA GLY A 39 14.14 -6.56 -1.32
C GLY A 39 14.25 -6.30 -2.83
N GLU A 40 14.83 -7.24 -3.59
CA GLU A 40 14.92 -7.14 -5.06
C GLU A 40 13.54 -7.15 -5.72
N ASN A 41 12.62 -7.99 -5.21
CA ASN A 41 11.27 -8.09 -5.71
C ASN A 41 10.47 -6.80 -5.48
N LEU A 42 10.59 -6.20 -4.29
CA LEU A 42 9.92 -4.94 -3.98
C LEU A 42 10.53 -3.76 -4.75
N ASP A 43 11.85 -3.63 -4.82
CA ASP A 43 12.53 -2.53 -5.54
C ASP A 43 12.14 -2.53 -7.01
N ARG A 44 12.17 -3.71 -7.66
CA ARG A 44 11.72 -3.86 -9.05
C ARG A 44 10.26 -3.47 -9.24
N GLY A 45 9.38 -3.92 -8.34
CA GLY A 45 7.95 -3.67 -8.45
C GLY A 45 7.59 -2.21 -8.24
N PHE A 46 8.08 -1.59 -7.17
CA PHE A 46 7.83 -0.19 -6.89
C PHE A 46 8.50 0.74 -7.91
N GLY A 47 9.68 0.39 -8.43
CA GLY A 47 10.28 1.06 -9.58
C GLY A 47 9.32 1.08 -10.78
N ALA A 48 8.80 -0.08 -11.19
CA ALA A 48 7.83 -0.16 -12.28
C ALA A 48 6.53 0.62 -12.00
N VAL A 49 6.07 0.65 -10.74
CA VAL A 49 4.89 1.45 -10.34
C VAL A 49 5.15 2.94 -10.57
N THR A 50 6.31 3.46 -10.14
CA THR A 50 6.62 4.89 -10.30
C THR A 50 6.65 5.32 -11.76
N GLU A 51 7.20 4.48 -12.66
CA GLU A 51 7.17 4.72 -14.10
C GLU A 51 5.73 4.79 -14.66
N LYS A 52 4.84 3.91 -14.18
CA LYS A 52 3.43 3.91 -14.60
C LYS A 52 2.66 5.11 -14.09
N LEU A 53 2.91 5.53 -12.85
CA LEU A 53 2.27 6.70 -12.25
C LEU A 53 2.72 8.01 -12.92
N ALA A 54 3.95 8.09 -13.45
CA ALA A 54 4.42 9.24 -14.21
C ALA A 54 3.60 9.48 -15.51
N GLY A 55 2.95 8.44 -16.03
CA GLY A 55 2.07 8.51 -17.20
C GLY A 55 0.58 8.56 -16.87
N LEU A 56 0.19 8.79 -15.61
CA LEU A 56 -1.21 8.85 -15.21
C LEU A 56 -1.90 10.06 -15.85
N ALA A 57 -3.17 9.91 -16.22
CA ALA A 57 -3.96 11.02 -16.75
C ALA A 57 -4.13 12.12 -15.70
N SER A 58 -4.15 13.39 -16.13
CA SER A 58 -4.25 14.54 -15.23
C SER A 58 -5.58 14.65 -14.51
N ASP A 59 -6.61 13.95 -14.99
CA ASP A 59 -7.94 13.85 -14.40
C ASP A 59 -8.18 12.52 -13.65
N ALA A 60 -7.13 11.70 -13.47
CA ALA A 60 -7.24 10.44 -12.76
C ALA A 60 -7.63 10.65 -11.29
N ALA A 61 -8.51 9.79 -10.78
CA ALA A 61 -8.89 9.80 -9.37
C ALA A 61 -7.90 9.00 -8.50
N PRO A 62 -7.89 9.19 -7.17
CA PRO A 62 -7.08 8.40 -6.23
C PRO A 62 -7.23 6.89 -6.46
N ALA A 63 -8.45 6.43 -6.73
CA ALA A 63 -8.75 5.03 -7.00
C ALA A 63 -8.02 4.50 -8.25
N ASP A 64 -7.86 5.31 -9.29
CA ASP A 64 -7.17 4.92 -10.54
C ASP A 64 -5.66 4.78 -10.33
N ALA A 65 -5.08 5.69 -9.55
CA ALA A 65 -3.67 5.59 -9.13
C ALA A 65 -3.43 4.30 -8.32
N LEU A 66 -4.25 4.04 -7.30
CA LEU A 66 -4.16 2.82 -6.49
C LEU A 66 -4.36 1.54 -7.33
N LYS A 67 -5.25 1.56 -8.32
CA LYS A 67 -5.45 0.43 -9.24
C LYS A 67 -4.24 0.20 -10.14
N THR A 68 -3.59 1.27 -10.59
CA THR A 68 -2.34 1.21 -11.34
C THR A 68 -1.23 0.57 -10.51
N VAL A 69 -1.10 0.97 -9.24
CA VAL A 69 -0.18 0.34 -8.28
C VAL A 69 -0.48 -1.15 -8.15
N ALA A 70 -1.73 -1.49 -7.87
CA ALA A 70 -2.17 -2.87 -7.67
C ALA A 70 -1.80 -3.79 -8.84
N THR A 71 -2.22 -3.42 -10.05
CA THR A 71 -2.00 -4.22 -11.26
C THR A 71 -0.52 -4.34 -11.64
N THR A 72 0.26 -3.29 -11.37
CA THR A 72 1.71 -3.31 -11.62
C THR A 72 2.42 -4.22 -10.63
N LEU A 73 2.14 -4.12 -9.33
CA LEU A 73 2.76 -5.01 -8.33
C LEU A 73 2.41 -6.48 -8.56
N ILE A 74 1.17 -6.79 -8.94
CA ILE A 74 0.76 -8.18 -9.27
C ILE A 74 1.59 -8.77 -10.41
N SER A 75 2.00 -7.95 -11.39
CA SER A 75 2.68 -8.42 -12.60
C SER A 75 4.20 -8.36 -12.52
N THR A 76 4.77 -7.61 -11.57
CA THR A 76 6.23 -7.31 -11.53
C THR A 76 6.94 -7.84 -10.28
N VAL A 77 6.22 -7.94 -9.16
CA VAL A 77 6.76 -8.45 -7.90
C VAL A 77 6.60 -9.98 -7.88
N GLY A 78 7.72 -10.68 -7.68
CA GLY A 78 7.75 -12.13 -7.54
C GLY A 78 7.34 -12.61 -6.15
N GLY A 79 7.26 -13.93 -5.98
CA GLY A 79 6.99 -14.56 -4.70
C GLY A 79 5.60 -14.23 -4.12
N ALA A 80 5.46 -14.38 -2.80
CA ALA A 80 4.18 -14.16 -2.12
C ALA A 80 3.80 -12.67 -2.04
N SER A 81 4.79 -11.77 -1.97
CA SER A 81 4.57 -10.34 -1.71
C SER A 81 3.80 -9.61 -2.82
N GLY A 82 4.01 -9.98 -4.10
CA GLY A 82 3.33 -9.37 -5.24
C GLY A 82 1.81 -9.52 -5.22
N PRO A 83 1.27 -10.76 -5.17
CA PRO A 83 -0.16 -10.98 -5.04
C PRO A 83 -0.76 -10.38 -3.75
N LEU A 84 -0.03 -10.35 -2.64
CA LEU A 84 -0.50 -9.79 -1.37
C LEU A 84 -0.65 -8.26 -1.46
N LEU A 85 0.43 -7.53 -1.75
CA LEU A 85 0.40 -6.07 -1.87
C LEU A 85 -0.49 -5.63 -3.02
N GLY A 86 -0.44 -6.34 -4.14
CA GLY A 86 -1.32 -6.13 -5.28
C GLY A 86 -2.81 -6.23 -4.91
N THR A 87 -3.19 -7.25 -4.14
CA THR A 87 -4.57 -7.38 -3.67
C THR A 87 -4.92 -6.30 -2.64
N ALA A 88 -3.98 -5.89 -1.79
CA ALA A 88 -4.16 -4.81 -0.83
C ALA A 88 -4.53 -3.49 -1.54
N TYR A 89 -3.71 -3.05 -2.50
CA TYR A 89 -3.96 -1.84 -3.27
C TYR A 89 -5.22 -1.93 -4.14
N LEU A 90 -5.56 -3.13 -4.64
CA LEU A 90 -6.80 -3.33 -5.40
C LEU A 90 -8.05 -3.13 -4.53
N LYS A 91 -8.02 -3.61 -3.28
CA LYS A 91 -9.12 -3.41 -2.33
C LYS A 91 -9.19 -1.97 -1.83
N ALA A 92 -8.05 -1.36 -1.55
CA ALA A 92 -7.94 0.07 -1.25
C ALA A 92 -8.56 0.94 -2.37
N SER A 93 -8.20 0.67 -3.63
CA SER A 93 -8.78 1.35 -4.80
C SER A 93 -10.30 1.26 -4.83
N ALA A 94 -10.86 0.06 -4.60
CA ALA A 94 -12.30 -0.14 -4.59
C ALA A 94 -13.01 0.60 -3.44
N ALA A 95 -12.38 0.67 -2.27
CA ALA A 95 -12.94 1.33 -1.09
C ALA A 95 -13.08 2.85 -1.26
N VAL A 96 -12.25 3.47 -2.10
CA VAL A 96 -12.25 4.91 -2.35
C VAL A 96 -12.77 5.29 -3.74
N ALA A 97 -13.40 4.35 -4.45
CA ALA A 97 -13.89 4.57 -5.81
C ALA A 97 -14.90 5.72 -5.87
N GLY A 98 -14.75 6.58 -6.88
CA GLY A 98 -15.63 7.74 -7.09
C GLY A 98 -15.35 8.95 -6.19
N ARG A 99 -14.36 8.87 -5.29
CA ARG A 99 -13.91 10.02 -4.50
C ARG A 99 -12.77 10.75 -5.21
N ALA A 100 -12.87 12.06 -5.35
CA ALA A 100 -11.78 12.92 -5.81
C ALA A 100 -10.81 13.27 -4.67
N ASP A 101 -11.35 13.37 -3.45
CA ASP A 101 -10.66 13.74 -2.23
C ASP A 101 -10.94 12.71 -1.14
N LEU A 102 -9.92 12.36 -0.36
CA LEU A 102 -10.01 11.42 0.74
C LEU A 102 -9.99 12.19 2.07
N ASP A 103 -11.08 12.08 2.81
CA ASP A 103 -11.16 12.51 4.20
C ASP A 103 -10.58 11.43 5.16
N ALA A 104 -10.59 11.68 6.46
CA ALA A 104 -10.00 10.76 7.44
C ALA A 104 -10.72 9.40 7.45
N SER A 105 -12.05 9.38 7.31
CA SER A 105 -12.80 8.13 7.21
C SER A 105 -12.42 7.37 5.93
N ALA A 106 -12.23 8.07 4.82
CA ALA A 106 -11.82 7.47 3.57
C ALA A 106 -10.41 6.85 3.62
N ILE A 107 -9.49 7.46 4.37
CA ILE A 107 -8.16 6.91 4.63
C ILE A 107 -8.25 5.67 5.53
N ALA A 108 -9.06 5.69 6.58
CA ALA A 108 -9.30 4.51 7.42
C ALA A 108 -9.91 3.36 6.60
N ASP A 109 -10.95 3.63 5.79
CA ASP A 109 -11.56 2.64 4.89
C ASP A 109 -10.55 2.04 3.91
N LEU A 110 -9.66 2.89 3.37
CA LEU A 110 -8.60 2.49 2.44
C LEU A 110 -7.66 1.47 3.10
N LEU A 111 -7.17 1.77 4.30
CA LEU A 111 -6.22 0.92 5.04
C LEU A 111 -6.87 -0.38 5.51
N GLU A 112 -8.10 -0.33 6.04
CA GLU A 112 -8.87 -1.51 6.43
C GLU A 112 -9.13 -2.44 5.23
N ALA A 113 -9.50 -1.87 4.08
CA ALA A 113 -9.69 -2.64 2.85
C ALA A 113 -8.38 -3.27 2.37
N ALA A 114 -7.25 -2.56 2.49
CA ALA A 114 -5.94 -3.09 2.16
C ALA A 114 -5.57 -4.29 3.04
N VAL A 115 -5.72 -4.18 4.38
CA VAL A 115 -5.54 -5.29 5.33
C VAL A 115 -6.44 -6.46 4.96
N GLY A 116 -7.73 -6.21 4.71
CA GLY A 116 -8.68 -7.23 4.29
C GLY A 116 -8.26 -7.91 2.99
N GLY A 117 -7.64 -7.19 2.06
CA GLY A 117 -7.06 -7.73 0.83
C GLY A 117 -5.89 -8.68 1.08
N ILE A 118 -4.98 -8.30 1.98
CA ILE A 118 -3.84 -9.14 2.40
C ILE A 118 -4.34 -10.42 3.05
N VAL A 119 -5.24 -10.32 4.05
CA VAL A 119 -5.81 -11.47 4.77
C VAL A 119 -6.60 -12.37 3.81
N LEU A 120 -7.40 -11.81 2.90
CA LEU A 120 -8.16 -12.59 1.91
C LEU A 120 -7.23 -13.45 1.04
N ARG A 121 -6.10 -12.88 0.60
CA ARG A 121 -5.15 -13.54 -0.29
C ARG A 121 -4.22 -14.51 0.45
N GLY A 122 -3.66 -14.08 1.57
CA GLY A 122 -2.63 -14.81 2.32
C GLY A 122 -3.17 -15.74 3.40
N LYS A 123 -4.44 -15.58 3.81
CA LYS A 123 -5.08 -16.31 4.93
C LYS A 123 -4.40 -16.13 6.28
N ALA A 124 -3.52 -15.14 6.40
CA ALA A 124 -2.78 -14.88 7.63
C ALA A 124 -3.65 -14.22 8.70
N GLU A 125 -3.39 -14.58 9.94
CA GLU A 125 -3.98 -14.00 11.15
C GLU A 125 -2.96 -13.14 11.91
N ARG A 126 -3.44 -12.34 12.86
CA ARG A 126 -2.58 -11.52 13.73
C ARG A 126 -1.75 -12.43 14.64
N GLY A 127 -0.45 -12.15 14.74
CA GLY A 127 0.54 -12.90 15.50
C GLY A 127 1.32 -13.93 14.70
N GLU A 128 0.99 -14.13 13.41
CA GLU A 128 1.65 -15.15 12.57
C GLU A 128 2.98 -14.68 11.95
N LYS A 129 3.50 -13.53 12.37
CA LYS A 129 4.76 -12.93 11.89
C LYS A 129 4.73 -12.65 10.39
N THR A 130 3.68 -11.97 9.94
CA THR A 130 3.51 -11.56 8.53
C THR A 130 3.30 -10.05 8.43
N MET A 131 3.18 -9.52 7.21
CA MET A 131 2.87 -8.09 7.01
C MET A 131 1.53 -7.67 7.64
N VAL A 132 0.62 -8.61 7.94
CA VAL A 132 -0.62 -8.32 8.69
C VAL A 132 -0.31 -7.73 10.07
N ASP A 133 0.80 -8.13 10.68
CA ASP A 133 1.19 -7.66 12.01
C ASP A 133 1.67 -6.20 12.04
N ALA A 134 1.98 -5.63 10.87
CA ALA A 134 2.26 -4.21 10.71
C ALA A 134 1.02 -3.45 10.18
N TRP A 135 0.37 -3.99 9.14
CA TRP A 135 -0.77 -3.35 8.49
C TRP A 135 -2.02 -3.28 9.38
N GLY A 136 -2.30 -4.33 10.16
CA GLY A 136 -3.45 -4.39 11.05
C GLY A 136 -3.47 -3.27 12.09
N PRO A 137 -2.42 -3.14 12.93
CA PRO A 137 -2.33 -2.06 13.91
C PRO A 137 -2.37 -0.66 13.28
N ALA A 138 -1.77 -0.47 12.10
CA ALA A 138 -1.81 0.80 11.39
C ALA A 138 -3.26 1.17 10.96
N ALA A 139 -4.02 0.21 10.44
CA ALA A 139 -5.42 0.43 10.08
C ALA A 139 -6.30 0.71 11.32
N GLU A 140 -6.08 -0.03 12.42
CA GLU A 140 -6.75 0.19 13.71
C GLU A 140 -6.50 1.62 14.23
N ALA A 141 -5.25 2.11 14.16
CA ALA A 141 -4.88 3.46 14.57
C ALA A 141 -5.54 4.53 13.70
N ALA A 142 -5.50 4.37 12.37
CA ALA A 142 -6.12 5.30 11.44
C ALA A 142 -7.64 5.41 11.63
N ARG A 143 -8.32 4.28 11.87
CA ARG A 143 -9.76 4.27 12.22
C ARG A 143 -10.03 5.03 13.51
N ALA A 144 -9.27 4.77 14.57
CA ALA A 144 -9.46 5.45 15.85
C ALA A 144 -9.25 6.97 15.73
N ALA A 145 -8.24 7.41 14.96
CA ALA A 145 -8.01 8.83 14.69
C ALA A 145 -9.15 9.45 13.88
N ALA A 146 -9.64 8.77 12.84
CA ALA A 146 -10.78 9.23 12.05
C ALA A 146 -12.05 9.38 12.91
N ASP A 147 -12.34 8.40 13.78
CA ASP A 147 -13.50 8.43 14.69
C ASP A 147 -13.37 9.54 15.75
N ALA A 148 -12.14 9.92 16.11
CA ALA A 148 -11.85 11.06 16.98
C ALA A 148 -11.97 12.43 16.27
N GLY A 149 -12.26 12.45 14.97
CA GLY A 149 -12.41 13.68 14.17
C GLY A 149 -11.08 14.30 13.74
N SER A 150 -9.99 13.53 13.73
CA SER A 150 -8.70 13.97 13.22
C SER A 150 -8.77 14.38 11.75
N SER A 151 -7.82 15.21 11.31
CA SER A 151 -7.69 15.51 9.89
C SER A 151 -7.19 14.27 9.11
N PRO A 152 -7.35 14.24 7.77
CA PRO A 152 -6.88 13.09 6.98
C PRO A 152 -5.38 12.83 7.09
N ALA A 153 -4.58 13.88 7.31
CA ALA A 153 -3.15 13.77 7.52
C ALA A 153 -2.83 13.25 8.94
N ASP A 154 -3.52 13.76 9.96
CA ASP A 154 -3.31 13.33 11.35
C ASP A 154 -3.80 11.88 11.58
N ALA A 155 -4.66 11.35 10.70
CA ALA A 155 -5.07 9.93 10.74
C ALA A 155 -3.96 8.97 10.24
N LEU A 156 -2.85 9.49 9.73
CA LEU A 156 -1.69 8.72 9.25
C LEU A 156 -0.48 8.77 10.19
N GLU A 157 -0.59 9.50 11.31
CA GLU A 157 0.45 9.64 12.36
C GLU A 157 0.13 8.76 13.58
#